data_AF-A0A2T3JCN7-F1
#
_entry.id   AF-A0A2T3JCN7-F1
#
_cell.length_a   1.000
_cell.length_b   1.000
_cell.length_c   1.000
_cell.angle_alpha   90.00
_cell.angle_beta   90.00
_cell.angle_gamma   90.00
#
_symmetry.space_group_name_H-M   'P 1'
#
loop_
_entity.id
_entity.type
_entity.pdbx_description
1 polymer ?
#
loop_
_entity_poly.entity_id
_entity_poly.type
_entity_poly.pdbx_seq_one_letter_code
_entity_poly.pdbx_strand_id
1 'polypeptide(L)'
;MINHSVTNETQDTTTDTINISKIPNKEELKKSAGSATSTWSGFVYQGKVGLYHSLKLLEQDNSLKYSLQLDSLEDFSIINNDFAISIHQVKAKLSKYRTSYLDAFKKVSDKSLLNIVNQDTERFLHVTADIDDDDDYEDGKNKVCVYEYGDNKYCKLSEIDGKIKETICKVSG
;
A
#
# COMPACT_ATOMS: atom_id res chain seq x y z
N MET A 1 57.27 48.96 13.60
CA MET A 1 55.98 49.41 13.03
C MET A 1 55.00 48.27 13.17
N ILE A 2 54.15 48.34 14.19
CA ILE A 2 53.06 47.39 14.46
C ILE A 2 51.81 48.27 14.50
N ASN A 3 50.88 48.06 13.58
CA ASN A 3 49.52 48.56 13.71
C ASN A 3 48.58 47.36 13.66
N HIS A 4 47.99 47.06 14.81
CA HIS A 4 46.79 46.26 14.90
C HIS A 4 45.63 47.04 14.28
N SER A 5 44.86 46.40 13.41
CA SER A 5 43.51 46.84 13.07
C SER A 5 42.60 45.64 13.25
N VAL A 6 41.79 45.72 14.29
CA VAL A 6 40.67 44.83 14.60
C VAL A 6 39.52 45.25 13.69
N THR A 7 39.07 44.36 12.81
CA THR A 7 37.81 44.52 12.08
C THR A 7 36.72 43.74 12.81
N ASN A 8 35.71 44.44 13.30
CA ASN A 8 34.52 43.88 13.91
C ASN A 8 33.74 43.03 12.89
N GLU A 9 33.58 41.73 13.17
CA GLU A 9 32.51 40.94 12.56
C GLU A 9 31.17 41.41 13.15
N THR A 10 30.31 41.96 12.30
CA THR A 10 28.93 42.26 12.69
C THR A 10 28.14 40.96 12.62
N GLN A 11 27.70 40.51 13.78
CA GLN A 11 26.81 39.36 13.94
C GLN A 11 25.46 39.71 13.27
N ASP A 12 25.14 39.02 12.18
CA ASP A 12 23.83 39.10 11.52
C ASP A 12 22.78 38.44 12.43
N THR A 13 22.07 39.25 13.20
CA THR A 13 20.89 38.83 13.96
C THR A 13 19.66 38.94 13.07
N THR A 14 19.57 38.07 12.07
CA THR A 14 18.33 37.91 11.30
C THR A 14 17.30 37.27 12.23
N THR A 15 16.37 38.08 12.71
CA THR A 15 15.17 37.62 13.39
C THR A 15 14.31 36.92 12.34
N ASP A 16 14.27 35.58 12.38
CA ASP A 16 13.32 34.77 11.63
C ASP A 16 11.89 35.20 12.02
N THR A 17 11.35 36.14 11.27
CA THR A 17 9.98 36.59 11.43
C THR A 17 9.10 35.46 10.93
N ILE A 18 8.50 34.71 11.85
CA ILE A 18 7.52 33.66 11.52
C ILE A 18 6.41 34.34 10.72
N ASN A 19 6.35 34.04 9.42
CA ASN A 19 5.36 34.60 8.52
C ASN A 19 3.98 33.99 8.86
N ILE A 20 3.20 34.71 9.67
CA ILE A 20 1.90 34.26 10.24
C ILE A 20 0.89 33.91 9.14
N SER A 21 1.12 34.33 7.89
CA SER A 21 0.34 33.97 6.70
C SER A 21 0.41 32.48 6.31
N LYS A 22 1.29 31.68 6.93
CA LYS A 22 1.44 30.25 6.69
C LYS A 22 0.83 29.33 7.75
N ILE A 23 0.14 29.87 8.75
CA ILE A 23 -0.53 29.04 9.76
C ILE A 23 -1.81 28.45 9.13
N PRO A 24 -1.88 27.12 8.93
CA PRO A 24 -3.06 26.50 8.35
C PRO A 24 -4.27 26.74 9.25
N ASN A 25 -5.41 27.04 8.64
CA ASN A 25 -6.63 27.32 9.39
C ASN A 25 -7.17 26.03 10.06
N LYS A 26 -8.13 26.19 10.98
CA LYS A 26 -8.70 25.07 11.75
C LYS A 26 -9.39 24.01 10.86
N GLU A 27 -9.92 24.40 9.70
CA GLU A 27 -10.54 23.46 8.75
C GLU A 27 -9.49 22.69 7.93
N GLU A 28 -8.42 23.36 7.51
CA GLU A 28 -7.28 22.73 6.85
C GLU A 28 -6.58 21.73 7.78
N LEU A 29 -6.41 22.09 9.06
CA LEU A 29 -5.90 21.19 10.09
C LEU A 29 -6.80 19.98 10.31
N LYS A 30 -8.13 20.17 10.35
CA LYS A 30 -9.10 19.07 10.47
C LYS A 30 -9.11 18.17 9.24
N LYS A 31 -9.05 18.74 8.03
CA LYS A 31 -9.00 18.01 6.77
C LYS A 31 -7.71 17.19 6.66
N SER A 32 -6.58 17.81 7.01
CA SER A 32 -5.26 17.15 7.07
C SER A 32 -5.24 16.00 8.08
N ALA A 33 -5.74 16.24 9.31
CA ALA A 33 -5.82 15.20 10.33
C ALA A 33 -6.75 14.03 9.93
N GLY A 34 -7.89 14.34 9.30
CA GLY A 34 -8.79 13.34 8.73
C GLY A 34 -8.12 12.50 7.64
N SER A 35 -7.39 13.14 6.72
CA SER A 35 -6.65 12.43 5.68
C SER A 35 -5.47 11.62 6.21
N ALA A 36 -4.78 12.10 7.24
CA ALA A 36 -3.69 11.36 7.88
C ALA A 36 -4.24 10.10 8.57
N THR A 37 -5.38 10.22 9.27
CA THR A 37 -6.05 9.09 9.91
C THR A 37 -6.56 8.06 8.89
N SER A 38 -7.14 8.53 7.78
CA SER A 38 -7.57 7.64 6.69
C SER A 38 -6.40 6.94 6.00
N THR A 39 -5.26 7.63 5.87
CA THR A 39 -4.03 7.06 5.30
C THR A 39 -3.42 6.02 6.22
N TRP A 40 -3.32 6.31 7.52
CA TRP A 40 -2.79 5.38 8.52
C TRP A 40 -3.63 4.11 8.62
N SER A 41 -4.96 4.26 8.64
CA SER A 41 -5.86 3.10 8.62
C SER A 41 -5.74 2.30 7.31
N GLY A 42 -5.47 2.96 6.18
CA GLY A 42 -5.11 2.32 4.91
C GLY A 42 -3.84 1.45 5.01
N PHE A 43 -2.75 2.00 5.55
CA PHE A 43 -1.49 1.26 5.75
C PHE A 43 -1.66 0.06 6.70
N VAL A 44 -2.39 0.24 7.80
CA VAL A 44 -2.71 -0.86 8.73
C VAL A 44 -3.50 -1.96 8.01
N TYR A 45 -4.50 -1.58 7.20
CA TYR A 45 -5.29 -2.55 6.44
C TYR A 45 -4.44 -3.29 5.39
N GLN A 46 -3.58 -2.58 4.66
CA GLN A 46 -2.62 -3.17 3.72
C GLN A 46 -1.73 -4.23 4.38
N GLY A 47 -1.13 -3.92 5.53
CA GLY A 47 -0.31 -4.86 6.29
C GLY A 47 -1.09 -6.11 6.74
N LYS A 48 -2.35 -5.94 7.18
CA LYS A 48 -3.23 -7.05 7.55
C LYS A 48 -3.57 -7.95 6.36
N VAL A 49 -3.86 -7.37 5.19
CA VAL A 49 -4.11 -8.13 3.96
C VAL A 49 -2.86 -8.89 3.52
N GLY A 50 -1.68 -8.26 3.58
CA GLY A 50 -0.40 -8.92 3.29
C GLY A 50 -0.11 -10.11 4.22
N LEU A 51 -0.38 -9.95 5.52
CA LEU A 51 -0.29 -11.04 6.50
C LEU A 51 -1.28 -12.16 6.19
N TYR A 52 -2.54 -11.84 5.92
CA TYR A 52 -3.56 -12.82 5.57
C TYR A 52 -3.16 -13.64 4.33
N HIS A 53 -2.70 -12.98 3.26
CA HIS A 53 -2.26 -13.66 2.05
C HIS A 53 -1.05 -14.56 2.32
N SER A 54 -0.08 -14.08 3.10
CA SER A 54 1.08 -14.87 3.53
C SER A 54 0.64 -16.14 4.27
N LEU A 55 -0.29 -16.03 5.21
CA LEU A 55 -0.80 -17.20 5.94
C LEU A 55 -1.52 -18.19 5.01
N LYS A 56 -2.26 -17.72 4.00
CA LYS A 56 -2.86 -18.61 2.99
C LYS A 56 -1.82 -19.38 2.19
N LEU A 57 -0.71 -18.74 1.80
CA LEU A 57 0.37 -19.43 1.11
C LEU A 57 0.98 -20.53 1.98
N LEU A 58 1.19 -20.26 3.27
CA LEU A 58 1.69 -21.28 4.22
C LEU A 58 0.70 -22.41 4.48
N GLU A 59 -0.60 -22.12 4.50
CA GLU A 59 -1.66 -23.14 4.59
C GLU A 59 -1.63 -24.07 3.37
N GLN A 60 -1.45 -23.50 2.18
CA GLN A 60 -1.41 -24.25 0.92
C GLN A 60 -0.12 -25.06 0.75
N ASP A 61 1.02 -24.48 1.11
CA ASP A 61 2.33 -25.12 1.05
C ASP A 61 3.28 -24.53 2.12
N ASN A 62 3.45 -25.25 3.22
CA ASN A 62 4.34 -24.84 4.32
C ASN A 62 5.84 -24.99 3.97
N SER A 63 6.17 -25.63 2.84
CA SER A 63 7.54 -25.75 2.36
C SER A 63 7.98 -24.52 1.57
N LEU A 64 7.02 -23.73 1.07
CA LEU A 64 7.25 -22.54 0.28
C LEU A 64 8.13 -21.55 1.04
N LYS A 65 9.26 -21.16 0.43
CA LYS A 65 10.15 -20.13 0.97
C LYS A 65 9.85 -18.83 0.27
N TYR A 66 9.32 -17.85 0.97
CA TYR A 66 9.08 -16.53 0.39
C TYR A 66 9.32 -15.44 1.44
N SER A 67 9.41 -14.22 0.97
CA SER A 67 9.38 -13.02 1.80
C SER A 67 8.17 -12.17 1.45
N LEU A 68 7.51 -11.65 2.49
CA LEU A 68 6.51 -10.59 2.34
C LEU A 68 7.25 -9.25 2.32
N GLN A 69 7.11 -8.50 1.23
CA GLN A 69 7.57 -7.13 1.15
C GLN A 69 6.38 -6.19 1.19
N LEU A 70 6.42 -5.22 2.11
CA LEU A 70 5.41 -4.16 2.22
C LEU A 70 5.93 -2.90 1.53
N ASP A 71 5.05 -2.14 0.89
CA ASP A 71 5.36 -0.85 0.25
C ASP A 71 6.56 -0.92 -0.72
N SER A 72 6.64 -1.98 -1.52
CA SER A 72 7.74 -2.21 -2.47
C SER A 72 7.30 -2.04 -3.92
N LEU A 73 6.84 -3.10 -4.59
CA LEU A 73 6.42 -3.04 -5.99
C LEU A 73 5.04 -2.40 -6.12
N GLU A 74 4.16 -2.75 -5.21
CA GLU A 74 2.84 -2.19 -4.95
C GLU A 74 2.65 -2.07 -3.43
N ASP A 75 1.42 -2.09 -2.93
CA ASP A 75 1.15 -2.01 -1.49
C ASP A 75 1.79 -3.18 -0.72
N PHE A 76 1.81 -4.38 -1.32
CA PHE A 76 2.69 -5.47 -0.89
C PHE A 76 3.02 -6.44 -2.04
N SER A 77 4.00 -7.31 -1.83
CA SER A 77 4.44 -8.31 -2.81
C SER A 77 5.00 -9.54 -2.11
N ILE A 78 4.88 -10.70 -2.76
CA ILE A 78 5.48 -11.96 -2.33
C ILE A 78 6.68 -12.25 -3.21
N ILE A 79 7.86 -12.37 -2.61
CA ILE A 79 9.13 -12.56 -3.32
C ILE A 79 9.71 -13.92 -2.99
N ASN A 80 10.12 -14.67 -4.01
CA ASN A 80 10.92 -15.89 -3.90
C ASN A 80 12.11 -15.81 -4.86
N ASN A 81 13.32 -16.12 -4.35
CA ASN A 81 14.55 -16.15 -5.15
C ASN A 81 14.73 -14.89 -6.03
N ASP A 82 14.55 -13.71 -5.44
CA ASP A 82 14.65 -12.39 -6.08
C ASP A 82 13.59 -12.06 -7.15
N PHE A 83 12.61 -12.95 -7.38
CA PHE A 83 11.47 -12.72 -8.27
C PHE A 83 10.17 -12.54 -7.51
N ALA A 84 9.30 -11.68 -8.05
CA ALA A 84 7.95 -11.52 -7.56
C ALA A 84 7.09 -12.73 -7.99
N ILE A 85 6.64 -13.50 -7.01
CA ILE A 85 5.59 -14.52 -7.21
C ILE A 85 4.27 -13.79 -7.48
N SER A 86 3.97 -12.79 -6.67
CA SER A 86 2.74 -12.02 -6.79
C SER A 86 2.92 -10.56 -6.34
N ILE A 87 2.18 -9.66 -6.97
CA ILE A 87 2.09 -8.24 -6.62
C ILE A 87 0.64 -7.85 -6.33
N HIS A 88 0.46 -7.02 -5.31
CA HIS A 88 -0.86 -6.78 -4.74
C HIS A 88 -1.09 -5.29 -4.49
N GLN A 89 -2.13 -4.75 -5.12
CA GLN A 89 -2.64 -3.40 -4.86
C GLN A 89 -3.90 -3.51 -3.99
N VAL A 90 -3.95 -2.80 -2.88
CA VAL A 90 -5.06 -2.77 -1.92
C VAL A 90 -5.77 -1.42 -1.98
N LYS A 91 -7.10 -1.44 -2.11
CA LYS A 91 -7.93 -0.24 -2.12
C LYS A 91 -8.99 -0.32 -1.02
N ALA A 92 -8.68 0.32 0.11
CA ALA A 92 -9.60 0.55 1.22
C ALA A 92 -10.58 1.69 0.93
N LYS A 93 -11.38 1.53 -0.13
CA LYS A 93 -12.38 2.48 -0.59
C LYS A 93 -13.76 1.83 -0.61
N LEU A 94 -14.77 2.58 -0.15
CA LEU A 94 -16.18 2.17 -0.20
C LEU A 94 -16.83 2.66 -1.50
N SER A 95 -16.38 2.14 -2.64
CA SER A 95 -17.06 2.35 -3.93
C SER A 95 -17.54 1.02 -4.46
N LYS A 96 -18.76 0.98 -4.98
CA LYS A 96 -19.30 -0.19 -5.67
C LYS A 96 -19.03 -0.18 -7.17
N TYR A 97 -18.44 0.88 -7.72
CA TYR A 97 -18.27 1.03 -9.17
C TYR A 97 -16.86 0.66 -9.58
N ARG A 98 -16.69 -0.35 -10.45
CA ARG A 98 -15.39 -0.78 -11.02
C ARG A 98 -14.61 0.37 -11.63
N THR A 99 -15.29 1.33 -12.25
CA THR A 99 -14.68 2.55 -12.82
C THR A 99 -13.85 3.33 -11.81
N SER A 100 -14.20 3.26 -10.52
CA SER A 100 -13.43 3.88 -9.42
C SER A 100 -12.08 3.23 -9.16
N TYR A 101 -11.80 2.08 -9.76
CA TYR A 101 -10.63 1.24 -9.55
C TYR A 101 -9.78 1.06 -10.83
N LEU A 102 -10.20 1.62 -11.98
CA LEU A 102 -9.48 1.46 -13.26
C LEU A 102 -8.02 1.89 -13.18
N ASP A 103 -7.72 2.98 -12.47
CA ASP A 103 -6.33 3.43 -12.29
C ASP A 103 -5.52 2.43 -11.45
N ALA A 104 -6.16 1.74 -10.50
CA ALA A 104 -5.51 0.72 -9.69
C ALA A 104 -5.20 -0.54 -10.51
N PHE A 105 -6.15 -0.96 -11.37
CA PHE A 105 -5.94 -2.05 -12.32
C PHE A 105 -4.79 -1.75 -13.27
N LYS A 106 -4.81 -0.59 -13.92
CA LYS A 106 -3.74 -0.17 -14.83
C LYS A 106 -2.39 -0.12 -14.13
N LYS A 107 -2.32 0.49 -12.95
CA LYS A 107 -1.09 0.63 -12.18
C LYS A 107 -0.42 -0.73 -11.93
N VAL A 108 -1.16 -1.73 -11.46
CA VAL A 108 -0.58 -3.05 -11.18
C VAL A 108 -0.31 -3.84 -12.46
N SER A 109 -1.05 -3.59 -13.55
CA SER A 109 -0.81 -4.17 -14.87
C SER A 109 0.50 -3.68 -15.49
N ASP A 110 0.76 -2.38 -15.43
CA ASP A 110 1.90 -1.70 -16.07
C ASP A 110 3.27 -1.99 -15.42
N LYS A 111 3.30 -2.70 -14.27
CA LYS A 111 4.54 -3.00 -13.51
C LYS A 111 5.50 -4.00 -14.18
N SER A 112 5.25 -4.40 -15.43
CA SER A 112 6.09 -5.33 -16.19
C SER A 112 7.49 -4.81 -16.56
N LEU A 113 7.84 -3.56 -16.20
CA LEU A 113 9.15 -2.96 -16.49
C LEU A 113 10.19 -3.16 -15.38
N LEU A 114 9.82 -3.81 -14.28
CA LEU A 114 10.76 -4.13 -13.20
C LEU A 114 11.41 -5.50 -13.45
N ASN A 115 12.73 -5.59 -13.34
CA ASN A 115 13.51 -6.81 -13.63
C ASN A 115 13.12 -8.03 -12.77
N ILE A 116 12.40 -7.80 -11.67
CA ILE A 116 11.95 -8.84 -10.74
C ILE A 116 10.51 -9.30 -11.01
N VAL A 117 9.78 -8.65 -11.92
CA VAL A 117 8.42 -9.00 -12.33
C VAL A 117 8.49 -9.65 -13.71
N ASN A 118 7.86 -10.81 -13.88
CA ASN A 118 7.86 -11.54 -15.14
C ASN A 118 6.42 -11.96 -15.52
N GLN A 119 6.28 -12.79 -16.56
CA GLN A 119 4.99 -13.27 -17.06
C GLN A 119 4.27 -14.21 -16.09
N ASP A 120 5.00 -14.86 -15.18
CA ASP A 120 4.47 -15.78 -14.18
C ASP A 120 4.08 -15.05 -12.89
N THR A 121 4.41 -13.74 -12.77
CA THR A 121 4.02 -12.92 -11.63
C THR A 121 2.51 -12.70 -11.62
N GLU A 122 1.84 -13.23 -10.61
CA GLU A 122 0.41 -12.99 -10.39
C GLU A 122 0.14 -11.54 -9.96
N ARG A 123 -1.00 -10.99 -10.37
CA ARG A 123 -1.36 -9.60 -10.11
C ARG A 123 -2.74 -9.53 -9.51
N PHE A 124 -2.85 -8.86 -8.37
CA PHE A 124 -4.10 -8.80 -7.63
C PHE A 124 -4.51 -7.39 -7.26
N LEU A 125 -5.82 -7.13 -7.37
CA LEU A 125 -6.48 -5.99 -6.75
C LEU A 125 -7.33 -6.47 -5.56
N HIS A 126 -7.07 -5.92 -4.38
CA HIS A 126 -7.89 -6.14 -3.19
C HIS A 126 -8.83 -4.96 -2.99
N VAL A 127 -10.12 -5.25 -2.87
CA VAL A 127 -11.17 -4.25 -2.64
C VAL A 127 -11.91 -4.52 -1.33
N THR A 128 -12.44 -3.44 -0.75
CA THR A 128 -13.15 -3.50 0.55
C THR A 128 -14.66 -3.45 0.45
N ALA A 129 -15.18 -3.36 -0.77
CA ALA A 129 -16.60 -3.30 -1.08
C ALA A 129 -16.90 -4.30 -2.19
N ASP A 130 -18.13 -4.79 -2.17
CA ASP A 130 -18.73 -5.51 -3.28
C ASP A 130 -18.88 -4.56 -4.48
N ILE A 131 -18.27 -4.90 -5.60
CA ILE A 131 -18.21 -4.06 -6.81
C ILE A 131 -19.13 -4.61 -7.90
N ASP A 132 -19.65 -3.72 -8.74
CA ASP A 132 -20.62 -4.03 -9.79
C ASP A 132 -20.08 -4.95 -10.90
N ASP A 133 -18.76 -5.02 -11.04
CA ASP A 133 -18.04 -5.91 -11.95
C ASP A 133 -16.70 -6.31 -11.31
N ASP A 134 -16.61 -7.57 -10.89
CA ASP A 134 -15.44 -8.20 -10.27
C ASP A 134 -14.67 -9.15 -11.19
N ASP A 135 -14.91 -9.05 -12.51
CA ASP A 135 -14.15 -9.81 -13.50
C ASP A 135 -12.69 -9.36 -13.53
N ASP A 136 -11.83 -10.25 -14.04
CA ASP A 136 -10.42 -9.95 -14.23
C ASP A 136 -10.24 -8.78 -15.20
N TYR A 137 -9.25 -7.94 -14.96
CA TYR A 137 -8.85 -6.88 -15.88
C TYR A 137 -7.73 -7.37 -16.80
N GLU A 138 -7.87 -7.14 -18.10
CA GLU A 138 -6.84 -7.47 -19.10
C GLU A 138 -6.53 -6.24 -19.95
N ASP A 139 -5.25 -5.97 -20.19
CA ASP A 139 -4.79 -4.92 -21.10
C ASP A 139 -4.18 -5.47 -22.41
N GLY A 140 -4.38 -6.75 -22.66
CA GLY A 140 -3.81 -7.49 -23.79
C GLY A 140 -2.38 -8.01 -23.57
N LYS A 141 -1.72 -7.65 -22.46
CA LYS A 141 -0.40 -8.18 -22.08
C LYS A 141 -0.44 -8.89 -20.73
N ASN A 142 -1.08 -8.28 -19.75
CA ASN A 142 -1.16 -8.78 -18.39
C ASN A 142 -2.62 -8.91 -17.98
N LYS A 143 -2.86 -9.87 -17.07
CA LYS A 143 -4.12 -10.05 -16.39
C LYS A 143 -3.98 -9.64 -14.93
N VAL A 144 -4.98 -8.95 -14.40
CA VAL A 144 -5.09 -8.55 -12.99
C VAL A 144 -6.38 -9.12 -12.42
N CYS A 145 -6.27 -9.97 -11.42
CA CYS A 145 -7.41 -10.63 -10.81
C CYS A 145 -7.94 -9.81 -9.63
N VAL A 146 -9.26 -9.78 -9.45
CA VAL A 146 -9.85 -9.28 -8.20
C VAL A 146 -9.71 -10.38 -7.14
N TYR A 147 -9.12 -10.03 -5.99
CA TYR A 147 -8.68 -11.04 -5.02
C TYR A 147 -9.84 -11.72 -4.27
N GLU A 148 -9.77 -13.04 -4.15
CA GLU A 148 -10.78 -13.87 -3.48
C GLU A 148 -10.50 -14.09 -1.99
N TYR A 149 -11.52 -13.86 -1.17
CA TYR A 149 -11.52 -14.03 0.29
C TYR A 149 -12.48 -15.16 0.72
N GLY A 150 -12.42 -16.31 0.05
CA GLY A 150 -13.42 -17.37 0.14
C GLY A 150 -14.48 -17.13 -0.93
N ASP A 151 -15.75 -17.13 -0.54
CA ASP A 151 -16.87 -16.96 -1.50
C ASP A 151 -17.05 -15.51 -2.00
N ASN A 152 -16.27 -14.55 -1.50
CA ASN A 152 -16.37 -13.13 -1.85
C ASN A 152 -15.07 -12.63 -2.49
N LYS A 153 -15.18 -11.77 -3.50
CA LYS A 153 -14.04 -11.02 -4.10
C LYS A 153 -13.76 -9.65 -3.44
N TYR A 154 -14.19 -9.52 -2.18
CA TYR A 154 -13.92 -8.34 -1.35
C TYR A 154 -13.74 -8.76 0.11
N CYS A 155 -13.12 -7.89 0.90
CA CYS A 155 -13.05 -8.06 2.35
C CYS A 155 -13.23 -6.71 3.03
N LYS A 156 -14.22 -6.57 3.91
CA LYS A 156 -14.38 -5.31 4.67
C LYS A 156 -13.23 -5.16 5.68
N LEU A 157 -12.95 -3.92 6.05
CA LEU A 157 -11.95 -3.60 7.09
C LEU A 157 -12.25 -4.32 8.42
N SER A 158 -13.52 -4.50 8.75
CA SER A 158 -13.95 -5.19 9.98
C SER A 158 -13.84 -6.72 9.92
N GLU A 159 -13.67 -7.30 8.72
CA GLU A 159 -13.70 -8.75 8.50
C GLU A 159 -12.30 -9.37 8.46
N ILE A 160 -11.27 -8.58 8.10
CA ILE A 160 -9.91 -9.09 7.87
C ILE A 160 -9.29 -9.74 9.12
N ASP A 161 -9.53 -9.19 10.30
CA ASP A 161 -9.01 -9.74 11.55
C ASP A 161 -9.60 -11.13 11.85
N GLY A 162 -10.86 -11.36 11.50
CA GLY A 162 -11.51 -12.67 11.61
C GLY A 162 -10.86 -13.68 10.68
N LYS A 163 -10.67 -13.32 9.40
CA LYS A 163 -10.04 -14.18 8.39
C LYS A 163 -8.60 -14.55 8.75
N ILE A 164 -7.83 -13.61 9.29
CA ILE A 164 -6.47 -13.88 9.78
C ILE A 164 -6.50 -14.92 10.90
N LYS A 165 -7.36 -14.73 11.92
CA LYS A 165 -7.49 -15.68 13.04
C LYS A 165 -7.86 -17.08 12.57
N GLU A 166 -8.86 -17.17 11.68
CA GLU A 166 -9.27 -18.44 11.08
C GLU A 166 -8.13 -19.13 10.35
N THR A 167 -7.34 -18.39 9.57
CA THR A 167 -6.21 -18.95 8.80
C THR A 167 -5.08 -19.40 9.72
N ILE A 168 -4.77 -18.65 10.79
CA ILE A 168 -3.76 -19.06 11.79
C ILE A 168 -4.13 -20.41 12.41
N CYS A 169 -5.40 -20.63 12.75
CA CYS A 169 -5.85 -21.90 13.30
C CYS A 169 -5.62 -23.08 12.34
N LYS A 170 -5.68 -22.86 11.02
CA LYS A 170 -5.42 -23.88 10.01
C LYS A 170 -3.94 -24.16 9.79
N VAL A 171 -3.10 -23.13 9.85
CA VAL A 171 -1.64 -23.26 9.69
C VAL A 171 -0.99 -23.86 10.93
N SER A 172 -1.60 -23.70 12.11
CA SER A 172 -1.05 -24.18 13.39
C SER A 172 -1.51 -25.59 13.78
N GLY A 173 -2.42 -26.19 13.01
CA GLY A 173 -2.95 -27.55 13.23
C GLY A 173 -2.25 -28.56 12.35
#